data_AF-A0AAD3NLB1-F1
#
_entry.id   AF-A0AAD3NLB1-F1
#
_cell.length_a   1.000
_cell.length_b   1.000
_cell.length_c   1.000
_cell.angle_alpha   90.00
_cell.angle_beta   90.00
_cell.angle_gamma   90.00
#
_symmetry.space_group_name_H-M   'P 1'
#
loop_
_entity.id
_entity.type
_entity.pdbx_description
1 polymer ?
#
loop_
_entity_poly.entity_id
_entity_poly.type
_entity_poly.pdbx_seq_one_letter_code
_entity_poly.pdbx_strand_id
1 'polypeptide(L)'
;MAFMSHREIKLLATELYKQNITGLQWVGSDAWITDHSLTDNEGHSILEGSLGFAVSQAKIPGLEEHLRRLHPSQFPDSQFVRDFWEDVFDCSLNDSTNAQRKPCSGFESLQNVESQFTDVSDLRFTNNVYKSVYAVAHALDNLIKCEDGKGPFSNGSCADTKDIQPQQVRKRQFSAT
;
A
#
# COMPACT_ATOMS: atom_id res chain seq x y z
N MET A 1 -6.27 -18.23 18.19
CA MET A 1 -5.44 -17.10 17.74
C MET A 1 -4.56 -17.58 16.61
N ALA A 2 -4.61 -16.95 15.44
CA ALA A 2 -3.87 -17.37 14.26
C ALA A 2 -2.96 -16.24 13.76
N PHE A 3 -1.65 -16.46 13.88
CA PHE A 3 -0.61 -15.57 13.36
C PHE A 3 -0.09 -16.11 12.05
N MET A 4 -0.63 -15.61 10.95
CA MET A 4 -0.26 -16.02 9.60
C MET A 4 -0.57 -14.90 8.62
N SER A 5 -0.05 -14.99 7.41
CA SER A 5 -0.35 -14.05 6.33
C SER A 5 -1.77 -14.21 5.81
N HIS A 6 -2.28 -13.17 5.13
CA HIS A 6 -3.58 -13.23 4.44
C HIS A 6 -3.73 -14.44 3.51
N ARG A 7 -2.65 -14.85 2.83
CA ARG A 7 -2.67 -16.00 1.91
C ARG A 7 -2.85 -17.31 2.64
N GLU A 8 -2.17 -17.49 3.77
CA GLU A 8 -2.21 -18.75 4.50
C GLU A 8 -3.56 -18.94 5.19
N ILE A 9 -4.13 -17.89 5.79
CA ILE A 9 -5.47 -17.97 6.37
C ILE A 9 -6.54 -18.18 5.29
N LYS A 10 -6.37 -17.60 4.09
CA LYS A 10 -7.27 -17.83 2.97
C LYS A 10 -7.31 -19.30 2.59
N LEU A 11 -6.14 -19.90 2.40
CA LEU A 11 -6.01 -21.33 2.10
C LEU A 11 -6.61 -22.20 3.20
N LEU A 12 -6.37 -21.86 4.47
CA LEU A 12 -6.93 -22.58 5.60
C LEU A 12 -8.46 -22.46 5.65
N ALA A 13 -9.01 -21.26 5.48
CA ALA A 13 -10.45 -21.02 5.49
C ALA A 13 -11.15 -21.82 4.38
N THR A 14 -10.58 -21.84 3.17
CA THR A 14 -11.08 -22.68 2.07
C THR A 14 -11.10 -24.17 2.44
N GLU A 15 -10.08 -24.68 3.13
CA GLU A 15 -10.06 -26.09 3.55
C GLU A 15 -11.07 -26.37 4.67
N LEU A 16 -11.16 -25.50 5.67
CA LEU A 16 -12.13 -25.64 6.76
C LEU A 16 -13.57 -25.60 6.25
N TYR A 17 -13.83 -24.77 5.24
CA TYR A 17 -15.11 -24.72 4.54
C TYR A 17 -15.45 -26.05 3.88
N LYS A 18 -14.52 -26.65 3.12
CA LYS A 18 -14.71 -27.95 2.48
C LYS A 18 -14.96 -29.08 3.48
N GLN A 19 -14.31 -29.02 4.63
CA GLN A 19 -14.45 -30.01 5.71
C GLN A 19 -15.67 -29.74 6.61
N ASN A 20 -16.44 -28.67 6.36
CA ASN A 20 -17.58 -28.23 7.19
C ASN A 20 -17.20 -28.01 8.67
N ILE A 21 -15.97 -27.53 8.92
CA ILE A 21 -15.52 -27.22 10.28
C ILE A 21 -16.03 -25.83 10.65
N THR A 22 -16.93 -25.76 11.63
CA THR A 22 -17.58 -24.52 12.07
C THR A 22 -17.49 -24.35 13.60
N GLY A 23 -17.96 -23.20 14.11
CA GLY A 23 -18.04 -22.95 15.56
C GLY A 23 -16.71 -22.55 16.22
N LEU A 24 -15.70 -22.19 15.44
CA LEU A 24 -14.42 -21.71 15.95
C LEU A 24 -14.47 -20.21 16.22
N GLN A 25 -14.01 -19.79 17.41
CA GLN A 25 -13.75 -18.38 17.67
C GLN A 25 -12.34 -18.03 17.20
N TRP A 26 -12.28 -17.21 16.16
CA TRP A 26 -11.01 -16.71 15.64
C TRP A 26 -10.55 -15.46 16.37
N VAL A 27 -9.24 -15.40 16.58
CA VAL A 27 -8.53 -14.20 17.01
C VAL A 27 -7.42 -13.93 15.99
N GLY A 28 -7.61 -12.91 15.15
CA GLY A 28 -6.75 -12.59 14.03
C GLY A 28 -5.74 -11.47 14.28
N SER A 29 -4.59 -11.61 13.63
CA SER A 29 -3.57 -10.56 13.53
C SER A 29 -3.95 -9.51 12.50
N ASP A 30 -3.29 -8.35 12.56
CA ASP A 30 -3.45 -7.27 11.59
C ASP A 30 -3.13 -7.68 10.16
N ALA A 31 -2.27 -8.69 9.98
CA ALA A 31 -1.90 -9.23 8.68
C ALA A 31 -3.05 -9.80 7.84
N TRP A 32 -4.22 -10.08 8.43
CA TRP A 32 -5.34 -10.69 7.69
C TRP A 32 -6.73 -10.30 8.18
N ILE A 33 -6.90 -9.82 9.41
CA ILE A 33 -8.24 -9.58 9.99
C ILE A 33 -9.07 -8.54 9.20
N THR A 34 -8.41 -7.64 8.45
CA THR A 34 -9.06 -6.65 7.58
C THR A 34 -8.90 -6.95 6.09
N ASP A 35 -8.51 -8.17 5.71
CA ASP A 35 -8.30 -8.49 4.30
C ASP A 35 -9.63 -8.79 3.58
N HIS A 36 -9.96 -7.98 2.58
CA HIS A 36 -11.18 -8.13 1.78
C HIS A 36 -11.24 -9.44 0.98
N SER A 37 -10.11 -10.08 0.69
CA SER A 37 -10.11 -11.39 0.02
C SER A 37 -10.74 -12.50 0.86
N LEU A 38 -10.90 -12.28 2.18
CA LEU A 38 -11.52 -13.22 3.11
C LEU A 38 -13.03 -13.00 3.26
N THR A 39 -13.62 -12.01 2.59
CA THR A 39 -15.06 -11.72 2.67
C THR A 39 -15.86 -12.40 1.57
N ASP A 40 -15.27 -13.34 0.84
CA ASP A 40 -16.02 -14.20 -0.07
C ASP A 40 -16.82 -15.26 0.70
N ASN A 41 -17.65 -16.03 0.00
CA ASN A 41 -18.57 -16.97 0.63
C ASN A 41 -17.86 -17.98 1.55
N GLU A 42 -16.72 -18.52 1.13
CA GLU A 42 -15.94 -19.50 1.90
C GLU A 42 -15.34 -18.85 3.15
N GLY A 43 -14.61 -17.74 2.97
CA GLY A 43 -13.95 -17.04 4.07
C GLY A 43 -14.95 -16.49 5.07
N HIS A 44 -16.04 -15.89 4.60
CA HIS A 44 -17.10 -15.37 5.45
C HIS A 44 -17.70 -16.47 6.32
N SER A 45 -18.08 -17.61 5.75
CA SER A 45 -18.70 -18.70 6.51
C SER A 45 -17.82 -19.28 7.64
N ILE A 46 -16.49 -19.21 7.50
CA ILE A 46 -15.53 -19.77 8.46
C ILE A 46 -15.04 -18.73 9.46
N LEU A 47 -14.88 -17.48 9.01
CA LEU A 47 -14.22 -16.41 9.76
C LEU A 47 -15.20 -15.35 10.26
N GLU A 48 -16.50 -15.47 9.99
CA GLU A 48 -17.51 -14.59 10.57
C GLU A 48 -17.41 -14.56 12.11
N GLY A 49 -17.54 -13.37 12.69
CA GLY A 49 -17.38 -13.17 14.13
C GLY A 49 -15.93 -13.19 14.64
N SER A 50 -14.93 -13.21 13.74
CA SER A 50 -13.52 -13.04 14.12
C SER A 50 -13.29 -11.73 14.89
N LEU A 51 -12.48 -11.82 15.95
CA LEU A 51 -11.97 -10.66 16.67
C LEU A 51 -10.49 -10.49 16.33
N GLY A 52 -9.96 -9.27 16.34
CA GLY A 52 -8.54 -9.10 16.08
C GLY A 52 -8.03 -7.69 16.21
N PHE A 53 -6.77 -7.53 15.85
CA PHE A 53 -6.05 -6.26 15.92
C PHE A 53 -5.89 -5.69 14.53
N ALA A 54 -6.26 -4.43 14.32
CA ALA A 54 -6.10 -3.77 13.03
C ALA A 54 -5.19 -2.55 13.16
N VAL A 55 -4.39 -2.30 12.12
CA VAL A 55 -3.62 -1.05 12.01
C VAL A 55 -4.58 0.14 11.93
N SER A 56 -4.21 1.29 12.49
CA SER A 56 -5.04 2.49 12.43
C SER A 56 -5.28 2.93 10.99
N GLN A 57 -6.55 3.04 10.63
CA GLN A 57 -6.99 3.64 9.37
C GLN A 57 -6.63 5.14 9.35
N ALA A 58 -6.30 5.66 8.17
CA ALA A 58 -6.15 7.08 7.95
C ALA A 58 -6.96 7.55 6.75
N LYS A 59 -7.15 8.87 6.68
CA LYS A 59 -7.62 9.56 5.48
C LYS A 59 -6.43 10.28 4.87
N ILE A 60 -6.20 10.08 3.57
CA ILE A 60 -5.15 10.75 2.82
C ILE A 60 -5.83 11.64 1.77
N PRO A 61 -6.01 12.94 2.06
CA PRO A 61 -6.68 13.86 1.14
C PRO A 61 -6.00 13.90 -0.23
N GLY A 62 -6.78 13.88 -1.30
CA GLY A 62 -6.29 13.92 -2.68
C GLY A 62 -5.73 12.59 -3.22
N LEU A 63 -5.64 11.53 -2.40
CA LEU A 63 -5.11 10.25 -2.86
C LEU A 63 -6.00 9.62 -3.95
N GLU A 64 -7.32 9.62 -3.76
CA GLU A 64 -8.24 9.05 -4.75
C GLU A 64 -8.10 9.75 -6.11
N GLU A 65 -8.11 11.08 -6.11
CA GLU A 65 -7.94 11.88 -7.32
C GLU A 65 -6.59 11.61 -7.99
N HIS A 66 -5.52 11.45 -7.21
CA HIS A 66 -4.20 11.08 -7.71
C HIS A 66 -4.21 9.70 -8.40
N LEU A 67 -4.80 8.69 -7.75
CA LEU A 67 -4.89 7.32 -8.29
C LEU A 67 -5.74 7.26 -9.57
N ARG A 68 -6.87 7.98 -9.60
CA ARG A 68 -7.76 8.05 -10.78
C ARG A 68 -7.17 8.82 -11.97
N ARG A 69 -6.10 9.58 -11.78
CA ARG A 69 -5.37 10.30 -12.84
C ARG A 69 -4.21 9.50 -13.42
N LEU A 70 -3.92 8.30 -12.90
CA LEU A 70 -2.90 7.43 -13.48
C LEU A 70 -3.19 7.19 -14.97
N HIS A 71 -2.16 7.28 -15.80
CA HIS A 71 -2.23 6.95 -17.22
C HIS A 71 -0.86 6.39 -17.67
N PRO A 72 -0.82 5.36 -18.55
CA PRO A 72 0.44 4.73 -18.97
C PRO A 72 1.47 5.70 -19.57
N SER A 73 1.01 6.77 -20.23
CA SER A 73 1.92 7.79 -20.81
C SER A 73 2.75 8.56 -19.78
N GLN A 74 2.32 8.61 -18.52
CA GLN A 74 3.08 9.26 -17.44
C GLN A 74 4.25 8.38 -16.97
N PHE A 75 4.18 7.07 -17.20
CA PHE A 75 5.15 6.08 -16.74
C PHE A 75 5.44 5.03 -17.84
N PRO A 76 5.99 5.44 -18.99
CA PRO A 76 6.16 4.56 -20.16
C PRO A 76 7.04 3.34 -19.87
N ASP A 77 8.01 3.48 -18.97
CA ASP A 77 8.96 2.42 -18.61
C ASP A 77 8.43 1.50 -17.48
N SER A 78 7.26 1.81 -16.91
CA SER A 78 6.70 1.04 -15.80
C SER A 78 5.86 -0.14 -16.32
N GLN A 79 6.44 -1.33 -16.26
CA GLN A 79 5.71 -2.57 -16.60
C GLN A 79 4.47 -2.74 -15.71
N PHE A 80 4.55 -2.37 -14.42
CA PHE A 80 3.42 -2.45 -13.50
C PHE A 80 2.23 -1.60 -13.95
N VAL A 81 2.48 -0.35 -14.38
CA VAL A 81 1.40 0.54 -14.84
C VAL A 81 0.79 0.02 -16.13
N ARG A 82 1.61 -0.57 -17.01
CA ARG A 82 1.13 -1.21 -18.25
C ARG A 82 0.25 -2.41 -17.95
N ASP A 83 0.73 -3.37 -17.17
CA ASP A 83 -0.02 -4.59 -16.82
C ASP A 83 -1.34 -4.24 -16.12
N PHE A 84 -1.29 -3.33 -15.14
CA PHE A 84 -2.48 -2.83 -14.46
C PHE A 84 -3.50 -2.23 -15.44
N TRP A 85 -3.06 -1.39 -16.38
CA TRP A 85 -3.95 -0.76 -17.34
C TRP A 85 -4.58 -1.76 -18.30
N GLU A 86 -3.77 -2.68 -18.83
CA GLU A 86 -4.22 -3.75 -19.73
C GLU A 86 -5.23 -4.68 -19.05
N ASP A 87 -5.02 -5.01 -17.78
CA ASP A 87 -5.94 -5.87 -17.00
C ASP A 87 -7.24 -5.14 -16.61
N VAL A 88 -7.17 -3.85 -16.26
CA VAL A 88 -8.37 -3.06 -15.89
C VAL A 88 -9.29 -2.84 -17.10
N PHE A 89 -8.72 -2.56 -18.28
CA PHE A 89 -9.49 -2.24 -19.48
C PHE A 89 -9.65 -3.40 -20.47
N ASP A 90 -9.08 -4.56 -20.13
CA ASP A 90 -9.03 -5.77 -20.97
C ASP A 90 -8.59 -5.44 -22.42
N CYS A 91 -7.43 -4.79 -22.52
CA CYS A 91 -6.83 -4.35 -23.78
C CYS A 91 -5.32 -4.56 -23.79
N SER A 92 -4.68 -4.33 -24.93
CA SER A 92 -3.22 -4.40 -25.10
C SER A 92 -2.67 -3.04 -25.52
N LEU A 93 -1.68 -2.52 -24.79
CA LEU A 93 -0.99 -1.27 -25.15
C LEU A 93 0.04 -1.49 -26.27
N ASN A 94 0.52 -2.73 -26.43
CA ASN A 94 1.42 -3.13 -27.51
C ASN A 94 0.72 -4.14 -28.44
N ASP A 95 0.82 -3.93 -29.75
CA ASP A 95 0.24 -4.83 -30.76
C ASP A 95 0.92 -6.22 -30.83
N SER A 96 2.11 -6.38 -30.24
CA SER A 96 3.01 -7.53 -30.51
C SER A 96 3.03 -8.63 -29.45
N THR A 97 2.48 -8.42 -28.25
CA THR A 97 2.67 -9.37 -27.13
C THR A 97 1.46 -10.27 -26.85
N ASN A 98 0.24 -9.88 -27.24
CA ASN A 98 -0.97 -10.68 -27.03
C ASN A 98 -1.98 -10.50 -28.16
N ALA A 99 -1.88 -11.33 -29.22
CA ALA A 99 -2.82 -11.34 -30.35
C ALA A 99 -4.28 -11.68 -29.99
N GLN A 100 -4.59 -11.90 -28.72
CA GLN A 100 -5.95 -12.22 -28.22
C GLN A 100 -6.70 -11.01 -27.65
N ARG A 101 -6.01 -9.94 -27.23
CA ARG A 101 -6.65 -8.74 -26.65
C ARG A 101 -6.77 -7.63 -27.69
N LYS A 102 -7.87 -6.88 -27.64
CA LYS A 102 -8.08 -5.68 -28.47
C LYS A 102 -7.03 -4.62 -28.13
N PRO A 103 -6.59 -3.78 -29.08
CA PRO A 103 -5.71 -2.66 -28.76
C PRO A 103 -6.43 -1.66 -27.85
N CYS A 104 -5.69 -1.07 -26.91
CA CYS A 104 -6.21 0.04 -26.10
C CYS A 104 -6.42 1.28 -26.98
N SER A 105 -7.51 2.00 -26.76
CA SER A 105 -7.86 3.21 -27.53
C SER A 105 -7.04 4.44 -27.13
N GLY A 106 -6.48 4.45 -25.92
CA GLY A 106 -5.79 5.60 -25.32
C GLY A 106 -6.73 6.64 -24.72
N PHE A 107 -8.05 6.43 -24.82
CA PHE A 107 -9.08 7.31 -24.22
C PHE A 107 -9.70 6.70 -22.95
N GLU A 108 -9.23 5.53 -22.54
CA GLU A 108 -9.66 4.90 -21.29
C GLU A 108 -9.35 5.78 -20.08
N SER A 109 -10.19 5.66 -19.04
CA SER A 109 -10.08 6.52 -17.86
C SER A 109 -10.50 5.80 -16.59
N LEU A 110 -9.71 5.98 -15.53
CA LEU A 110 -9.98 5.43 -14.20
C LEU A 110 -11.00 6.26 -13.39
N GLN A 111 -11.48 7.38 -13.92
CA GLN A 111 -12.35 8.31 -13.18
C GLN A 111 -13.62 7.63 -12.64
N ASN A 112 -14.19 6.70 -13.41
CA ASN A 112 -15.41 5.96 -13.04
C ASN A 112 -15.14 4.47 -12.79
N VAL A 113 -13.88 4.06 -12.66
CA VAL A 113 -13.52 2.66 -12.41
C VAL A 113 -13.57 2.39 -10.90
N GLU A 114 -14.35 1.39 -10.51
CA GLU A 114 -14.37 0.86 -9.15
C GLU A 114 -13.47 -0.37 -9.09
N SER A 115 -12.43 -0.29 -8.27
CA SER A 115 -11.44 -1.36 -8.11
C SER A 115 -10.76 -1.24 -6.74
N GLN A 116 -10.09 -2.29 -6.30
CA GLN A 116 -9.23 -2.23 -5.09
C GLN A 116 -8.13 -1.16 -5.19
N PHE A 117 -7.76 -0.75 -6.40
CA PHE A 117 -6.78 0.32 -6.61
C PHE A 117 -7.38 1.72 -6.42
N THR A 118 -8.62 1.95 -6.84
CA THR A 118 -9.30 3.26 -6.73
C THR A 118 -10.07 3.44 -5.43
N ASP A 119 -10.31 2.36 -4.68
CA ASP A 119 -10.95 2.40 -3.37
C ASP A 119 -9.99 2.91 -2.28
N VAL A 120 -10.31 4.08 -1.73
CA VAL A 120 -9.56 4.71 -0.63
C VAL A 120 -10.33 4.68 0.70
N SER A 121 -11.38 3.87 0.80
CA SER A 121 -12.21 3.77 2.00
C SER A 121 -11.46 3.17 3.18
N ASP A 122 -10.58 2.18 2.95
CA ASP A 122 -9.76 1.54 4.00
C ASP A 122 -8.24 1.66 3.78
N LEU A 123 -7.66 2.79 4.19
CA LEU A 123 -6.23 3.05 4.08
C LEU A 123 -5.50 2.70 5.40
N ARG A 124 -5.23 1.41 5.62
CA ARG A 124 -4.44 0.92 6.77
C ARG A 124 -2.98 0.70 6.42
N PHE A 125 -2.69 -0.25 5.54
CA PHE A 125 -1.31 -0.51 5.11
C PHE A 125 -0.76 0.65 4.28
N THR A 126 -1.59 1.26 3.43
CA THR A 126 -1.24 2.47 2.67
C THR A 126 -0.83 3.63 3.59
N ASN A 127 -1.46 3.75 4.76
CA ASN A 127 -1.07 4.76 5.76
C ASN A 127 0.35 4.54 6.30
N ASN A 128 0.77 3.28 6.50
CA ASN A 128 2.14 2.98 6.91
C ASN A 128 3.15 3.38 5.82
N VAL A 129 2.84 3.13 4.54
CA VAL A 129 3.68 3.57 3.41
C VAL A 129 3.75 5.09 3.36
N TYR A 130 2.61 5.77 3.45
CA TYR A 130 2.52 7.23 3.49
C TYR A 130 3.34 7.83 4.63
N LYS A 131 3.18 7.32 5.86
CA LYS A 131 3.96 7.76 7.03
C LYS A 131 5.45 7.47 6.88
N SER A 132 5.83 6.38 6.23
CA SER A 132 7.25 6.04 6.02
C SER A 132 7.93 7.04 5.10
N VAL A 133 7.27 7.42 3.99
CA VAL A 133 7.76 8.46 3.08
C VAL A 133 7.82 9.81 3.80
N TYR A 134 6.78 10.16 4.55
CA TYR A 134 6.76 11.40 5.35
C TYR A 134 7.87 11.44 6.40
N ALA A 135 8.16 10.33 7.08
CA ALA A 135 9.23 10.27 8.06
C ALA A 135 10.60 10.57 7.42
N VAL A 136 10.87 10.02 6.24
CA VAL A 136 12.10 10.32 5.48
C VAL A 136 12.11 11.77 5.02
N ALA A 137 11.00 12.27 4.48
CA ALA A 137 10.88 13.66 4.03
C ALA A 137 11.11 14.65 5.18
N HIS A 138 10.53 14.42 6.35
CA HIS A 138 10.76 15.24 7.54
C HIS A 138 12.20 15.16 8.04
N ALA A 139 12.81 13.98 8.03
CA ALA A 139 14.23 13.85 8.39
C ALA A 139 15.13 14.65 7.44
N LEU A 140 14.85 14.62 6.13
CA LEU A 140 15.56 15.44 5.14
C LEU A 140 15.30 16.93 5.33
N ASP A 141 14.05 17.34 5.53
CA ASP A 141 13.66 18.73 5.76
C ASP A 141 14.39 19.33 6.97
N ASN A 142 14.49 18.56 8.06
CA ASN A 142 15.23 18.98 9.26
C ASN A 142 16.75 19.08 9.03
N LEU A 143 17.33 18.25 8.15
CA LEU A 143 18.74 18.39 7.77
C LEU A 143 18.98 19.63 6.91
N ILE A 144 18.04 19.94 6.01
CA ILE A 144 18.11 21.10 5.11
C ILE A 144 17.91 22.42 5.87
N LYS A 145 16.99 22.46 6.83
CA LYS A 145 16.69 23.65 7.65
C LYS A 145 17.55 23.75 8.91
N CYS A 146 18.59 22.93 9.01
CA CYS A 146 19.46 22.86 10.17
C CYS A 146 20.19 24.21 10.40
N GLU A 147 20.20 24.68 11.65
CA GLU A 147 20.97 25.86 12.07
C GLU A 147 22.29 25.43 12.73
N ASP A 148 23.40 26.05 12.32
CA ASP A 148 24.71 25.76 12.90
C ASP A 148 24.71 25.96 14.42
N GLY A 149 25.23 24.96 15.15
CA GLY A 149 25.22 24.91 16.61
C GLY A 149 23.98 24.22 17.21
N LYS A 150 22.94 23.93 16.40
CA LYS A 150 21.75 23.17 16.81
C LYS A 150 21.57 21.86 16.02
N GLY A 151 22.53 21.52 15.17
CA GLY A 151 22.45 20.36 14.32
C GLY A 151 22.58 19.03 15.06
N PRO A 152 22.09 17.93 14.47
CA PRO A 152 22.06 16.61 15.10
C PRO A 152 23.43 15.90 15.12
N PHE A 153 24.49 16.53 14.62
CA PHE A 153 25.83 15.96 14.52
C PHE A 153 26.78 16.53 15.58
N SER A 154 28.02 16.05 15.57
CA SER A 154 29.05 16.42 16.55
C SER A 154 29.21 17.94 16.62
N ASN A 155 29.29 18.48 17.83
CA ASN A 155 29.40 19.91 18.10
C ASN A 155 28.21 20.75 17.56
N GLY A 156 27.05 20.13 17.37
CA GLY A 156 25.87 20.84 16.83
C GLY A 156 25.99 21.17 15.35
N SER A 157 26.86 20.46 14.61
CA SER A 157 27.03 20.72 13.17
C SER A 157 25.86 20.21 12.34
N CYS A 158 25.67 20.81 11.17
CA CYS A 158 24.67 20.44 10.18
C CYS A 158 25.27 19.58 9.05
N ALA A 159 24.42 18.88 8.30
CA ALA A 159 24.83 18.19 7.09
C ALA A 159 25.03 19.18 5.95
N ASP A 160 25.93 18.86 5.01
CA ASP A 160 25.96 19.58 3.73
C ASP A 160 24.69 19.25 2.95
N THR A 161 23.88 20.27 2.65
CA THR A 161 22.62 20.10 1.92
C THR A 161 22.80 19.59 0.48
N LYS A 162 24.00 19.76 -0.09
CA LYS A 162 24.31 19.28 -1.45
C LYS A 162 24.77 17.82 -1.48
N ASP A 163 25.17 17.28 -0.33
CA ASP A 163 25.71 15.92 -0.22
C ASP A 163 25.21 15.23 1.06
N ILE A 164 23.89 15.02 1.14
CA ILE A 164 23.28 14.30 2.25
C ILE A 164 23.45 12.80 2.06
N GLN A 165 24.16 12.17 3.00
CA GLN A 165 24.42 10.73 3.01
C GLN A 165 23.29 9.95 3.70
N PRO A 166 22.95 8.72 3.26
CA PRO A 166 21.87 7.92 3.86
C PRO A 166 22.01 7.71 5.37
N GLN A 167 23.24 7.57 5.89
CA GLN A 167 23.48 7.39 7.32
C GLN A 167 23.13 8.65 8.14
N GLN A 168 23.17 9.84 7.53
CA GLN A 168 22.80 11.10 8.17
C GLN A 168 21.29 11.19 8.38
N VAL A 169 20.48 10.74 7.40
CA VAL A 169 19.02 10.65 7.51
C VAL A 169 18.59 9.66 8.59
N ARG A 170 19.37 8.59 8.78
CA ARG A 170 19.13 7.58 9.82
C ARG A 170 19.42 8.09 11.24
N LYS A 171 20.25 9.14 11.40
CA LYS A 171 20.61 9.59 12.76
C LYS A 171 19.38 10.18 13.44
N ARG A 172 19.04 9.58 14.59
CA ARG A 172 17.88 9.96 15.40
C ARG A 172 17.94 11.45 15.79
N GLN A 173 17.13 12.28 15.13
CA GLN A 173 16.64 13.54 15.69
C GLN A 173 15.49 13.22 16.67
N PHE A 174 15.78 12.48 17.74
CA PHE A 174 14.86 12.41 18.87
C PHE A 174 15.44 13.28 19.99
N SER A 175 15.22 14.59 19.90
CA SER A 175 15.05 15.37 21.12
C SER A 175 13.57 15.24 21.47
N ALA A 176 13.26 14.37 22.42
CA ALA A 176 11.95 14.34 23.05
C ALA A 176 11.69 15.74 23.63
N THR A 177 10.59 16.35 23.21
CA THR A 177 9.95 17.45 23.94
C THR A 177 8.58 16.96 24.36
#